data_AF-A0AA45Z0Y5-F1
#
_entry.id   AF-A0AA45Z0Y5-F1
#
_cell.length_a   1.000
_cell.length_b   1.000
_cell.length_c   1.000
_cell.angle_alpha   90.00
_cell.angle_beta   90.00
_cell.angle_gamma   90.00
#
_symmetry.space_group_name_H-M   'P 1'
#
loop_
_entity.id
_entity.type
_entity.pdbx_description
1 polymer ?
#
loop_
_entity_poly.entity_id
_entity_poly.type
_entity_poly.pdbx_seq_one_letter_code
_entity_poly.pdbx_strand_id
1 'polypeptide(L)'
;MSERRPEDDTLDAEGVERLRTALREDDAAGEPVDADLVWRAVRQELPVEERRAVIERVAADPAWAQAWRLAKAMSQAAAEAERGAPAVVPATGVEAPAKVVSLTARRFWQGRQAMAAMAATVVVLVGAVVVVRQQQAQVDPTRIRGGAAEAIASQVPEATALPREQFVLRWSGVPQAVSWNVQVSSEDLKVFHRAERLESREYTVPVDVLAELPSGARVLWQVEARLPDGSVQRGSTFVNRLR
;
A
#
# COMPACT_ATOMS: atom_id res chain seq x y z
N MET A 1 -41.46 15.68 -35.51
CA MET A 1 -41.41 15.06 -34.18
C MET A 1 -39.98 15.19 -33.71
N SER A 2 -39.73 16.08 -32.75
CA SER A 2 -38.39 16.42 -32.29
C SER A 2 -38.01 15.53 -31.12
N GLU A 3 -36.92 14.81 -31.27
CA GLU A 3 -36.30 13.98 -30.23
C GLU A 3 -35.71 14.90 -29.15
N ARG A 4 -36.22 14.78 -27.91
CA ARG A 4 -35.58 15.39 -26.73
C ARG A 4 -34.32 14.59 -26.41
N ARG A 5 -33.17 15.24 -26.58
CA ARG A 5 -31.87 14.80 -26.06
C ARG A 5 -31.92 14.81 -24.53
N PRO A 6 -31.46 13.77 -23.82
CA PRO A 6 -31.32 13.83 -22.37
C PRO A 6 -30.25 14.87 -22.04
N GLU A 7 -30.66 15.91 -21.31
CA GLU A 7 -29.76 16.95 -20.81
C GLU A 7 -28.81 16.33 -19.77
N ASP A 8 -27.57 16.82 -19.76
CA ASP A 8 -26.49 16.45 -18.84
C ASP A 8 -26.98 16.39 -17.38
N ASP A 9 -26.83 15.23 -16.74
CA ASP A 9 -26.99 14.99 -15.29
C ASP A 9 -25.87 15.69 -14.47
N THR A 10 -25.65 16.98 -14.72
CA THR A 10 -24.81 17.81 -13.85
C THR A 10 -25.68 18.30 -12.71
N LEU A 11 -25.45 17.77 -11.50
CA LEU A 11 -26.09 18.24 -10.28
C LEU A 11 -25.90 19.75 -10.16
N ASP A 12 -27.02 20.49 -10.16
CA ASP A 12 -27.02 21.93 -9.95
C ASP A 12 -26.55 22.29 -8.52
N ALA A 13 -26.19 23.55 -8.30
CA ALA A 13 -25.69 24.02 -7.01
C ALA A 13 -26.68 23.73 -5.87
N GLU A 14 -27.98 23.78 -6.16
CA GLU A 14 -29.05 23.48 -5.22
C GLU A 14 -29.12 21.98 -4.85
N GLY A 15 -28.94 21.09 -5.83
CA GLY A 15 -28.82 19.65 -5.61
C GLY A 15 -27.61 19.30 -4.75
N VAL A 16 -26.48 19.98 -4.96
CA VAL A 16 -25.28 19.79 -4.13
C VAL A 16 -25.50 20.29 -2.69
N GLU A 17 -26.20 21.42 -2.48
CA GLU A 17 -26.53 21.89 -1.12
C GLU A 17 -27.52 20.94 -0.42
N ARG A 18 -28.54 20.44 -1.12
CA ARG A 18 -29.43 19.40 -0.58
C ARG A 18 -28.66 18.16 -0.12
N LEU A 19 -27.70 17.71 -0.92
CA LEU A 19 -26.85 16.56 -0.57
C LEU A 19 -25.99 16.86 0.67
N ARG A 20 -25.38 18.04 0.77
CA ARG A 20 -24.58 18.41 1.96
C ARG A 20 -25.42 18.51 3.22
N THR A 21 -26.66 19.00 3.13
CA THR A 21 -27.58 19.03 4.27
C THR A 21 -27.96 17.61 4.69
N ALA A 22 -28.33 16.75 3.74
CA ALA A 22 -28.67 15.36 4.02
C ALA A 22 -27.52 14.59 4.68
N LEU A 23 -26.27 14.74 4.20
CA LEU A 23 -25.11 14.09 4.83
C LEU A 23 -24.81 14.63 6.25
N ARG A 24 -24.97 15.93 6.50
CA ARG A 24 -24.77 16.49 7.85
C ARG A 24 -25.84 16.05 8.84
N GLU A 25 -27.07 15.84 8.38
CA GLU A 25 -28.15 15.30 9.20
C GLU A 25 -27.92 13.82 9.54
N ASP A 26 -27.29 13.06 8.65
CA ASP A 26 -26.93 11.65 8.87
C ASP A 26 -25.75 11.49 9.86
N ASP A 27 -24.73 12.36 9.77
CA ASP A 27 -23.60 12.38 10.71
C ASP A 27 -24.01 12.78 12.15
N ALA A 28 -25.17 13.42 12.33
CA ALA A 28 -25.62 13.94 13.62
C ALA A 28 -26.36 12.91 14.49
N ALA A 29 -26.73 11.76 13.95
CA ALA A 29 -27.68 10.84 14.59
C ALA A 29 -27.04 9.52 15.04
N GLY A 30 -26.10 9.56 15.98
CA GLY A 30 -25.63 8.32 16.61
C GLY A 30 -24.53 8.46 17.65
N GLU A 31 -24.53 7.56 18.63
CA GLU A 31 -23.36 7.30 19.45
C GLU A 31 -22.26 6.73 18.55
N PRO A 32 -21.03 7.28 18.55
CA PRO A 32 -19.97 6.84 17.65
C PRO A 32 -19.64 5.36 17.88
N VAL A 33 -19.43 4.62 16.79
CA VAL A 33 -19.09 3.19 16.86
C VAL A 33 -17.71 3.01 17.51
N ASP A 34 -17.64 2.19 18.55
CA ASP A 34 -16.36 1.77 19.14
C ASP A 34 -15.70 0.67 18.27
N ALA A 35 -14.82 1.09 17.37
CA ALA A 35 -14.14 0.19 16.44
C ALA A 35 -13.24 -0.86 17.11
N ASP A 36 -12.63 -0.53 18.26
CA ASP A 36 -11.74 -1.44 18.98
C ASP A 36 -12.53 -2.57 19.66
N LEU A 37 -13.66 -2.20 20.26
CA LEU A 37 -14.59 -3.17 20.87
C LEU A 37 -15.19 -4.11 19.81
N VAL A 38 -15.55 -3.61 18.62
CA VAL A 38 -16.00 -4.44 17.50
C VAL A 38 -14.89 -5.38 17.02
N TRP A 39 -13.65 -4.90 16.91
CA TRP A 39 -12.50 -5.72 16.50
C TRP A 39 -12.25 -6.87 17.48
N ARG A 40 -12.17 -6.58 18.79
CA ARG A 40 -12.00 -7.61 19.84
C ARG A 40 -13.15 -8.60 19.87
N ALA A 41 -14.39 -8.15 19.64
CA ALA A 41 -15.55 -9.03 19.56
C ALA A 41 -15.46 -10.02 18.38
N VAL A 42 -15.04 -9.56 17.19
CA VAL A 42 -14.84 -10.40 15.99
C VAL A 42 -13.71 -11.40 16.19
N ARG A 43 -12.61 -10.98 16.81
CA ARG A 43 -11.45 -11.83 17.14
C ARG A 43 -11.72 -12.82 18.29
N GLN A 44 -12.91 -12.74 18.91
CA GLN A 44 -13.31 -13.55 20.07
C GLN A 44 -12.42 -13.32 21.30
N GLU A 45 -11.83 -12.14 21.41
CA GLU A 45 -10.97 -11.73 22.53
C GLU A 45 -11.78 -11.19 23.72
N LEU A 46 -13.09 -10.97 23.53
CA LEU A 46 -14.02 -10.59 24.59
C LEU A 46 -14.69 -11.81 25.25
N PRO A 47 -15.01 -11.71 26.56
CA PRO A 47 -15.91 -12.64 27.23
C PRO A 47 -17.24 -12.82 26.48
N VAL A 48 -17.87 -13.98 26.64
CA VAL A 48 -19.10 -14.35 25.90
C VAL A 48 -20.23 -13.35 26.11
N GLU A 49 -20.42 -12.89 27.35
CA GLU A 49 -21.48 -11.94 27.71
C GLU A 49 -21.27 -10.57 27.08
N GLU A 50 -20.05 -10.04 27.10
CA GLU A 50 -19.70 -8.77 26.47
C GLU A 50 -19.87 -8.84 24.95
N ARG A 51 -19.43 -9.94 24.34
CA ARG A 51 -19.60 -10.15 22.90
C ARG A 51 -21.07 -10.22 22.49
N ARG A 52 -21.95 -10.76 23.34
CA ARG A 52 -23.40 -10.79 23.09
C ARG A 52 -23.98 -9.38 23.04
N ALA A 53 -23.58 -8.51 23.96
CA ALA A 53 -23.99 -7.11 23.96
C ALA A 53 -23.54 -6.37 22.67
N VAL A 54 -22.33 -6.66 22.18
CA VAL A 54 -21.85 -6.14 20.88
C VAL A 54 -22.73 -6.62 19.73
N ILE A 55 -23.07 -7.91 19.70
CA ILE A 55 -23.90 -8.50 18.65
C ILE A 55 -25.32 -7.92 18.67
N GLU A 56 -25.90 -7.70 19.85
CA GLU A 56 -27.21 -7.07 20.00
C GLU A 56 -27.19 -5.63 19.48
N ARG A 57 -26.13 -4.87 19.76
CA ARG A 57 -25.96 -3.52 19.20
C ARG A 57 -25.76 -3.53 17.68
N VAL A 58 -24.98 -4.48 17.15
CA VAL A 58 -24.81 -4.70 15.71
C VAL A 58 -26.15 -5.02 15.02
N ALA A 59 -27.05 -5.73 15.68
CA ALA A 59 -28.38 -6.01 15.14
C ALA A 59 -29.30 -4.78 15.16
N ALA A 60 -29.11 -3.88 16.13
CA ALA A 60 -29.95 -2.69 16.31
C ALA A 60 -29.46 -1.46 15.53
N ASP A 61 -28.16 -1.37 15.22
CA ASP A 61 -27.54 -0.18 14.65
C ASP A 61 -26.80 -0.49 13.32
N PRO A 62 -27.22 0.12 12.19
CA PRO A 62 -26.58 -0.06 10.89
C PRO A 62 -25.09 0.32 10.84
N ALA A 63 -24.67 1.34 11.59
CA ALA A 63 -23.28 1.78 11.61
C ALA A 63 -22.39 0.72 12.31
N TRP A 64 -22.88 0.14 13.41
CA TRP A 64 -22.23 -0.99 14.07
C TRP A 64 -22.19 -2.23 13.18
N ALA A 65 -23.25 -2.49 12.41
CA ALA A 65 -23.28 -3.58 11.44
C ALA A 65 -22.25 -3.42 10.31
N GLN A 66 -22.05 -2.20 9.81
CA GLN A 66 -21.04 -1.92 8.81
C GLN A 66 -19.62 -2.14 9.36
N ALA A 67 -19.34 -1.62 10.56
CA ALA A 67 -18.05 -1.81 11.24
C ALA A 67 -17.76 -3.30 11.47
N TRP A 68 -18.77 -4.08 11.89
CA TRP A 68 -18.64 -5.53 12.08
C TRP A 68 -18.27 -6.28 10.80
N ARG A 69 -18.92 -5.97 9.66
CA ARG A 69 -18.60 -6.61 8.37
C ARG A 69 -17.18 -6.32 7.93
N LEU A 70 -16.73 -5.08 8.09
CA LEU A 70 -15.35 -4.68 7.77
C LEU A 70 -14.34 -5.42 8.64
N ALA A 71 -14.54 -5.43 9.96
CA ALA A 71 -13.67 -6.13 10.90
C ALA A 71 -13.60 -7.64 10.59
N LYS A 72 -14.74 -8.27 10.26
CA LYS A 72 -14.78 -9.69 9.87
C LYS A 72 -13.98 -9.98 8.59
N ALA A 73 -14.13 -9.14 7.55
CA ALA A 73 -13.40 -9.29 6.31
C ALA A 73 -11.87 -9.20 6.53
N MET A 74 -11.43 -8.23 7.33
CA MET A 74 -10.03 -8.07 7.69
C MET A 74 -9.48 -9.26 8.48
N SER A 75 -10.24 -9.79 9.44
CA SER A 75 -9.81 -10.97 10.21
C SER A 75 -9.71 -12.24 9.35
N GLN A 76 -10.56 -12.39 8.34
CA GLN A 76 -10.52 -13.51 7.40
C GLN A 76 -9.28 -13.44 6.51
N ALA A 77 -9.00 -12.27 5.94
CA ALA A 77 -7.80 -12.03 5.15
C ALA A 77 -6.52 -12.33 5.93
N ALA A 78 -6.46 -11.93 7.21
CA ALA A 78 -5.34 -12.25 8.09
C ALA A 78 -5.16 -13.77 8.30
N ALA A 79 -6.24 -14.50 8.56
CA ALA A 79 -6.19 -15.95 8.76
C ALA A 79 -5.88 -16.75 7.47
N GLU A 80 -6.18 -16.20 6.30
CA GLU A 80 -5.78 -16.77 5.00
C GLU A 80 -4.28 -16.61 4.75
N ALA A 81 -3.71 -15.45 5.09
CA ALA A 81 -2.27 -15.20 4.99
C ALA A 81 -1.46 -16.17 5.87
N GLU A 82 -1.94 -16.48 7.08
CA GLU A 82 -1.28 -17.43 7.98
C GLU A 82 -1.36 -18.89 7.47
N ARG A 83 -2.47 -19.29 6.83
CA ARG A 83 -2.64 -20.64 6.27
C ARG A 83 -1.85 -20.89 4.98
N GLY A 84 -1.51 -19.83 4.23
CA GLY A 84 -0.69 -19.93 3.01
C GLY A 84 0.81 -20.16 3.25
N ALA A 85 1.26 -20.15 4.51
CA ALA A 85 2.66 -20.40 4.86
C ALA A 85 3.01 -21.90 4.72
N PRO A 86 4.05 -22.28 3.94
CA PRO A 86 4.39 -23.69 3.74
C PRO A 86 4.94 -24.33 5.02
N ALA A 87 4.33 -25.45 5.42
CA ALA A 87 4.78 -26.30 6.51
C ALA A 87 6.05 -27.06 6.11
N VAL A 88 7.20 -26.71 6.70
CA VAL A 88 8.47 -27.41 6.48
C VAL A 88 8.50 -28.68 7.33
N VAL A 89 8.39 -29.84 6.67
CA VAL A 89 8.52 -31.18 7.24
C VAL A 89 10.01 -31.55 7.32
N PRO A 90 10.57 -32.01 8.46
CA PRO A 90 11.97 -32.44 8.47
C PRO A 90 12.07 -33.90 8.02
N ALA A 91 12.73 -34.12 6.87
CA ALA A 91 13.17 -35.42 6.41
C ALA A 91 14.49 -35.84 7.08
N THR A 92 14.59 -37.14 7.28
CA THR A 92 15.47 -37.96 8.12
C THR A 92 16.94 -38.07 7.70
N GLY A 93 17.82 -38.18 8.71
CA GLY A 93 18.70 -39.36 8.92
C GLY A 93 20.08 -39.41 8.25
N VAL A 94 21.13 -39.52 9.08
CA VAL A 94 22.30 -40.44 8.93
C VAL A 94 22.85 -40.76 10.34
N GLU A 95 23.22 -42.03 10.56
CA GLU A 95 23.53 -42.74 11.82
C GLU A 95 24.94 -42.51 12.45
N ALA A 96 24.97 -42.48 13.80
CA ALA A 96 25.81 -43.17 14.82
C ALA A 96 27.36 -43.40 14.64
N PRO A 97 28.20 -43.57 15.72
CA PRO A 97 27.82 -44.16 17.02
C PRO A 97 28.46 -43.63 18.33
N ALA A 98 27.91 -44.16 19.43
CA ALA A 98 28.52 -44.50 20.73
C ALA A 98 28.40 -43.55 21.94
N LYS A 99 27.49 -43.95 22.86
CA LYS A 99 27.60 -43.97 24.35
C LYS A 99 27.79 -42.61 25.05
N VAL A 100 26.96 -42.08 25.96
CA VAL A 100 26.26 -42.67 27.13
C VAL A 100 25.14 -41.70 27.62
N VAL A 101 23.92 -42.24 27.82
CA VAL A 101 22.91 -42.01 28.89
C VAL A 101 23.00 -40.67 29.71
N SER A 102 22.12 -39.69 29.46
CA SER A 102 20.83 -39.37 30.16
C SER A 102 21.04 -38.48 31.44
N LEU A 103 20.20 -37.53 31.88
CA LEU A 103 18.80 -37.13 31.64
C LEU A 103 18.64 -35.69 32.17
N THR A 104 17.79 -34.91 31.50
CA THR A 104 16.98 -33.78 32.03
C THR A 104 17.62 -32.74 32.96
N ALA A 105 17.79 -31.51 32.46
CA ALA A 105 16.87 -30.40 32.75
C ALA A 105 17.57 -29.04 32.57
N ARG A 106 16.88 -28.15 31.84
CA ARG A 106 16.87 -26.69 31.98
C ARG A 106 18.21 -25.98 32.18
N ARG A 107 18.70 -25.37 31.10
CA ARG A 107 19.47 -24.12 31.13
C ARG A 107 19.28 -23.43 29.79
N PHE A 108 18.43 -22.40 29.71
CA PHE A 108 18.80 -21.00 29.91
C PHE A 108 20.13 -20.64 29.24
N TRP A 109 19.97 -19.76 28.25
CA TRP A 109 20.96 -18.88 27.65
C TRP A 109 21.99 -19.47 26.70
N GLN A 110 22.13 -18.75 25.58
CA GLN A 110 23.18 -18.70 24.57
C GLN A 110 22.77 -19.32 23.23
N GLY A 111 22.73 -18.59 22.12
CA GLY A 111 23.09 -17.21 21.91
C GLY A 111 23.00 -16.86 20.43
N ARG A 112 22.50 -15.65 20.17
CA ARG A 112 23.12 -14.67 19.26
C ARG A 112 23.50 -15.14 17.84
N GLN A 113 22.59 -15.80 17.12
CA GLN A 113 22.73 -15.94 15.66
C GLN A 113 21.41 -15.70 14.88
N ALA A 114 20.26 -15.52 15.54
CA ALA A 114 18.95 -15.37 14.85
C ALA A 114 18.47 -13.91 14.66
N MET A 115 19.34 -12.92 14.88
CA MET A 115 19.04 -11.48 14.77
C MET A 115 19.40 -10.87 13.40
N ALA A 116 19.58 -11.69 12.36
CA ALA A 116 19.83 -11.19 11.00
C ALA A 116 18.67 -11.48 10.02
N ALA A 117 17.90 -12.55 10.23
CA ALA A 117 16.81 -12.92 9.33
C ALA A 117 15.46 -12.28 9.68
N MET A 118 15.23 -11.90 10.95
CA MET A 118 14.01 -11.22 11.40
C MET A 118 13.96 -9.74 10.97
N ALA A 119 15.11 -9.14 10.64
CA ALA A 119 15.18 -7.78 10.12
C ALA A 119 14.64 -7.70 8.69
N ALA A 120 14.86 -8.71 7.83
CA ALA A 120 14.43 -8.65 6.44
C ALA A 120 12.89 -8.70 6.29
N THR A 121 12.20 -9.54 7.06
CA THR A 121 10.73 -9.64 7.01
C THR A 121 10.03 -8.47 7.70
N VAL A 122 10.58 -7.94 8.81
CA VAL A 122 10.07 -6.70 9.41
C VAL A 122 10.35 -5.51 8.48
N VAL A 123 11.49 -5.45 7.78
CA VAL A 123 11.77 -4.37 6.79
C VAL A 123 10.85 -4.47 5.57
N VAL A 124 10.53 -5.68 5.09
CA VAL A 124 9.58 -5.86 3.97
C VAL A 124 8.15 -5.53 4.40
N LEU A 125 7.72 -5.93 5.60
CA LEU A 125 6.39 -5.58 6.13
C LEU A 125 6.27 -4.09 6.49
N VAL A 126 7.28 -3.49 7.12
CA VAL A 126 7.33 -2.05 7.40
C VAL A 126 7.45 -1.27 6.09
N GLY A 127 8.22 -1.75 5.11
CA GLY A 127 8.33 -1.17 3.78
C GLY A 127 7.00 -1.21 3.01
N ALA A 128 6.31 -2.35 3.02
CA ALA A 128 4.99 -2.49 2.40
C ALA A 128 3.95 -1.59 3.09
N VAL A 129 3.97 -1.50 4.42
CA VAL A 129 3.08 -0.61 5.19
C VAL A 129 3.41 0.87 4.95
N VAL A 130 4.69 1.25 4.80
CA VAL A 130 5.09 2.63 4.46
C VAL A 130 4.70 2.98 3.02
N VAL A 131 4.84 2.05 2.07
CA VAL A 131 4.41 2.26 0.67
C VAL A 131 2.89 2.37 0.58
N VAL A 132 2.14 1.50 1.27
CA VAL A 132 0.67 1.55 1.30
C VAL A 132 0.17 2.78 2.07
N ARG A 133 0.78 3.15 3.20
CA ARG A 133 0.44 4.40 3.89
C ARG A 133 0.88 5.64 3.11
N GLN A 134 1.96 5.63 2.34
CA GLN A 134 2.31 6.74 1.44
C GLN A 134 1.36 6.83 0.25
N GLN A 135 0.79 5.72 -0.21
CA GLN A 135 -0.25 5.72 -1.24
C GLN A 135 -1.60 6.18 -0.68
N GLN A 136 -1.93 5.83 0.56
CA GLN A 136 -3.19 6.21 1.22
C GLN A 136 -3.17 7.60 1.84
N ALA A 137 -2.02 8.13 2.27
CA ALA A 137 -1.91 9.47 2.87
C ALA A 137 -1.99 10.62 1.86
N GLN A 138 -2.23 10.34 0.57
CA GLN A 138 -2.18 11.36 -0.48
C GLN A 138 -3.35 11.28 -1.48
N VAL A 139 -4.47 10.70 -1.07
CA VAL A 139 -5.76 11.08 -1.68
C VAL A 139 -6.16 12.39 -1.00
N ASP A 140 -5.70 13.50 -1.57
CA ASP A 140 -6.13 14.83 -1.18
C ASP A 140 -7.65 14.94 -1.42
N PRO A 141 -8.49 15.02 -0.37
CA PRO A 141 -9.94 15.12 -0.54
C PRO A 141 -10.37 16.43 -1.21
N THR A 142 -9.45 17.38 -1.41
CA THR A 142 -9.71 18.63 -2.16
C THR A 142 -9.48 18.50 -3.67
N ARG A 143 -8.85 17.41 -4.14
CA ARG A 143 -8.63 17.14 -5.58
C ARG A 143 -9.77 16.32 -6.21
N ILE A 144 -11.00 16.58 -5.78
CA ILE A 144 -12.22 16.22 -6.52
C ILE A 144 -13.00 17.52 -6.76
N ARG A 145 -12.34 18.56 -7.24
CA ARG A 145 -12.96 19.71 -7.91
C ARG A 145 -12.03 20.19 -9.01
N GLY A 146 -12.60 20.36 -10.20
CA GLY A 146 -11.90 20.63 -11.44
C GLY A 146 -10.93 21.81 -11.35
N GLY A 147 -9.65 21.46 -11.40
CA GLY A 147 -8.56 22.30 -11.88
C GLY A 147 -7.55 21.33 -12.44
N ALA A 148 -7.24 21.41 -13.74
CA ALA A 148 -6.26 20.57 -14.38
C ALA A 148 -4.88 20.88 -13.79
N ALA A 149 -4.57 20.32 -12.61
CA ALA A 149 -3.22 20.23 -12.12
C ALA A 149 -2.49 19.37 -13.15
N GLU A 150 -1.61 20.02 -13.92
CA GLU A 150 -0.87 19.40 -15.00
C GLU A 150 -0.20 18.14 -14.47
N ALA A 151 -0.69 16.97 -14.92
CA ALA A 151 -0.25 15.70 -14.41
C ALA A 151 1.17 15.43 -14.92
N ILE A 152 2.02 14.86 -14.06
CA ILE A 152 3.33 14.40 -14.48
C ILE A 152 3.12 13.23 -15.45
N ALA A 153 3.66 13.35 -16.65
CA ALA A 153 3.55 12.37 -17.73
C ALA A 153 4.94 11.92 -18.16
N SER A 154 5.08 10.64 -18.53
CA SER A 154 6.30 10.15 -19.14
C SER A 154 6.51 10.76 -20.52
N GLN A 155 7.72 11.25 -20.77
CA GLN A 155 8.18 11.64 -22.11
C GLN A 155 8.93 10.51 -22.82
N VAL A 156 9.12 9.37 -22.14
CA VAL A 156 9.59 8.14 -22.75
C VAL A 156 8.36 7.33 -23.17
N PRO A 157 8.25 6.88 -24.43
CA PRO A 157 7.11 6.06 -24.85
C PRO A 157 7.03 4.79 -24.01
N GLU A 158 5.81 4.40 -23.66
CA GLU A 158 5.56 3.25 -22.80
C GLU A 158 6.08 1.95 -23.42
N ALA A 159 6.59 1.05 -22.57
CA ALA A 159 7.16 -0.25 -22.94
C ALA A 159 8.34 -0.20 -23.93
N THR A 160 8.91 0.99 -24.19
CA THR A 160 10.13 1.13 -25.00
C THR A 160 11.28 0.37 -24.34
N ALA A 161 12.01 -0.39 -25.16
CA ALA A 161 13.23 -1.07 -24.75
C ALA A 161 14.41 -0.08 -24.77
N LEU A 162 14.93 0.25 -23.59
CA LEU A 162 16.03 1.17 -23.40
C LEU A 162 17.33 0.40 -23.13
N PRO A 163 18.46 0.76 -23.77
CA PRO A 163 19.75 0.13 -23.49
C PRO A 163 20.13 0.30 -22.02
N ARG A 164 20.69 -0.74 -21.41
CA ARG A 164 21.20 -0.68 -20.02
C ARG A 164 22.15 0.48 -19.78
N GLU A 165 23.05 0.75 -20.73
CA GLU A 165 24.06 1.81 -20.64
C GLU A 165 23.48 3.21 -20.77
N GLN A 166 22.24 3.33 -21.27
CA GLN A 166 21.56 4.59 -21.57
C GLN A 166 20.09 4.54 -21.13
N PHE A 167 19.84 4.00 -19.93
CA PHE A 167 18.50 3.89 -19.38
C PHE A 167 18.03 5.25 -18.84
N VAL A 168 17.62 6.13 -19.75
CA VAL A 168 17.25 7.52 -19.46
C VAL A 168 15.74 7.64 -19.28
N LEU A 169 15.34 8.16 -18.12
CA LEU A 169 13.96 8.47 -17.75
C LEU A 169 13.70 9.96 -17.95
N ARG A 170 12.57 10.31 -18.56
CA ARG A 170 12.20 11.70 -18.86
C ARG A 170 10.73 11.91 -18.58
N TRP A 171 10.38 13.03 -17.94
CA TRP A 171 9.00 13.33 -17.56
C TRP A 171 8.65 14.79 -17.81
N SER A 172 7.35 15.07 -17.92
CA SER A 172 6.84 16.44 -18.01
C SER A 172 7.07 17.17 -16.69
N GLY A 173 7.41 18.46 -16.81
CA GLY A 173 7.56 19.33 -15.65
C GLY A 173 6.21 19.75 -15.09
N VAL A 174 6.19 20.05 -13.79
CA VAL A 174 5.12 20.83 -13.15
C VAL A 174 5.72 22.23 -12.94
N PRO A 175 5.06 23.32 -13.37
CA PRO A 175 5.65 24.66 -13.42
C PRO A 175 6.24 25.17 -12.10
N GLN A 176 5.70 24.73 -10.96
CA GLN A 176 6.11 25.19 -9.63
C GLN A 176 7.02 24.19 -8.90
N ALA A 177 7.39 23.07 -9.51
CA ALA A 177 8.22 22.08 -8.85
C ALA A 177 9.63 22.62 -8.56
N VAL A 178 10.07 22.54 -7.30
CA VAL A 178 11.41 22.93 -6.85
C VAL A 178 12.42 21.81 -6.94
N SER A 179 11.97 20.55 -6.85
CA SER A 179 12.83 19.38 -6.99
C SER A 179 12.01 18.14 -7.32
N TRP A 180 12.69 17.11 -7.79
CA TRP A 180 12.09 15.86 -8.23
C TRP A 180 12.70 14.66 -7.49
N ASN A 181 11.87 13.67 -7.21
CA ASN A 181 12.31 12.36 -6.76
C ASN A 181 11.86 11.32 -7.79
N VAL A 182 12.76 10.39 -8.11
CA VAL A 182 12.49 9.27 -9.01
C VAL A 182 12.67 7.98 -8.23
N GLN A 183 11.67 7.12 -8.28
CA GLN A 183 11.73 5.77 -7.74
C GLN A 183 11.70 4.77 -8.88
N VAL A 184 12.58 3.78 -8.84
CA VAL A 184 12.66 2.71 -9.84
C VAL A 184 12.48 1.36 -9.15
N SER A 185 11.61 0.54 -9.71
CA SER A 185 11.16 -0.74 -9.16
C SER A 185 11.12 -1.82 -10.24
N SER A 186 11.29 -3.07 -9.85
CA SER A 186 11.09 -4.21 -10.75
C SER A 186 9.61 -4.57 -10.89
N GLU A 187 9.29 -5.52 -11.77
CA GLU A 187 7.92 -5.98 -12.04
C GLU A 187 7.19 -6.53 -10.79
N ASP A 188 7.93 -7.08 -9.84
CA ASP A 188 7.46 -7.52 -8.52
C ASP A 188 7.26 -6.37 -7.51
N LEU A 189 7.36 -5.11 -7.97
CA LEU A 189 7.27 -3.88 -7.19
C LEU A 189 8.38 -3.70 -6.16
N LYS A 190 9.47 -4.48 -6.24
CA LYS A 190 10.63 -4.26 -5.40
C LYS A 190 11.37 -3.00 -5.86
N VAL A 191 11.39 -1.99 -4.99
CA VAL A 191 12.20 -0.78 -5.22
C VAL A 191 13.67 -1.15 -5.09
N PHE A 192 14.42 -0.93 -6.16
CA PHE A 192 15.87 -1.19 -6.17
C PHE A 192 16.67 0.11 -6.33
N HIS A 193 16.03 1.23 -6.68
CA HIS A 193 16.72 2.51 -6.81
C HIS A 193 15.82 3.70 -6.50
N ARG A 194 16.43 4.73 -5.91
CA ARG A 194 15.79 6.02 -5.68
C ARG A 194 16.80 7.14 -5.91
N ALA A 195 16.38 8.13 -6.66
CA ALA A 195 17.08 9.40 -6.81
C ALA A 195 16.21 10.50 -6.20
N GLU A 196 16.83 11.37 -5.39
CA GLU A 196 16.12 12.42 -4.66
C GLU A 196 16.70 13.79 -4.97
N ARG A 197 15.88 14.83 -4.78
CA ARG A 197 16.29 16.23 -4.95
C ARG A 197 16.93 16.52 -6.32
N LEU A 198 16.40 15.89 -7.36
CA LEU A 198 16.80 16.14 -8.74
C LEU A 198 16.29 17.50 -9.18
N GLU A 199 17.14 18.29 -9.82
CA GLU A 199 16.78 19.58 -10.42
C GLU A 199 16.39 19.42 -11.89
N SER A 200 16.89 18.36 -12.54
CA SER A 200 16.58 18.01 -13.92
C SER A 200 15.28 17.20 -14.02
N ARG A 201 14.61 17.31 -15.17
CA ARG A 201 13.44 16.49 -15.56
C ARG A 201 13.83 15.22 -16.33
N GLU A 202 15.11 14.90 -16.25
CA GLU A 202 15.75 13.77 -16.89
C GLU A 202 16.70 13.11 -15.90
N TYR A 203 16.65 11.79 -15.85
CA TYR A 203 17.50 11.01 -14.96
C TYR A 203 17.98 9.73 -15.64
N THR A 204 19.30 9.53 -15.67
CA THR A 204 19.91 8.30 -16.14
C THR A 204 20.06 7.33 -14.97
N VAL A 205 19.42 6.16 -15.08
CA VAL A 205 19.56 5.12 -14.06
C VAL A 205 20.96 4.51 -14.17
N PRO A 206 21.71 4.41 -13.07
CA PRO A 206 23.05 3.84 -13.08
C PRO A 206 23.08 2.38 -13.58
N VAL A 207 24.13 2.00 -14.31
CA VAL A 207 24.25 0.66 -14.91
C VAL A 207 24.40 -0.44 -13.87
N ASP A 208 25.13 -0.16 -12.79
CA ASP A 208 25.34 -1.04 -11.64
C ASP A 208 24.02 -1.44 -10.99
N VAL A 209 23.08 -0.50 -10.91
CA VAL A 209 21.73 -0.71 -10.39
C VAL A 209 20.91 -1.66 -11.30
N LEU A 210 21.12 -1.58 -12.61
CA LEU A 210 20.42 -2.41 -13.60
C LEU A 210 21.09 -3.77 -13.85
N ALA A 211 22.29 -4.00 -13.29
CA ALA A 211 23.11 -5.17 -13.59
C ALA A 211 22.44 -6.49 -13.14
N GLU A 212 21.69 -6.45 -12.04
CA GLU A 212 20.98 -7.61 -11.48
C GLU A 212 19.73 -8.00 -12.28
N LEU A 213 19.23 -7.12 -13.14
CA LEU A 213 18.01 -7.37 -13.92
C LEU A 213 18.33 -8.10 -15.23
N PRO A 214 17.50 -9.07 -15.66
CA PRO A 214 17.67 -9.71 -16.96
C PRO A 214 17.37 -8.72 -18.10
N SER A 215 17.99 -8.93 -19.27
CA SER A 215 17.55 -8.23 -20.49
C SER A 215 16.08 -8.58 -20.79
N GLY A 216 15.32 -7.60 -21.24
CA GLY A 216 13.87 -7.68 -21.42
C GLY A 216 13.05 -7.42 -20.16
N ALA A 217 13.68 -7.27 -18.98
CA ALA A 217 12.97 -7.00 -17.72
C ALA A 217 12.11 -5.74 -17.81
N ARG A 218 10.91 -5.79 -17.21
CA ARG A 218 10.06 -4.63 -17.00
C ARG A 218 10.57 -3.83 -15.81
N VAL A 219 10.87 -2.57 -16.08
CA VAL A 219 11.30 -1.58 -15.10
C VAL A 219 10.15 -0.59 -14.94
N LEU A 220 9.61 -0.54 -13.73
CA LEU A 220 8.58 0.40 -13.34
C LEU A 220 9.25 1.59 -12.69
N TRP A 221 8.79 2.79 -13.01
CA TRP A 221 9.31 3.99 -12.39
C TRP A 221 8.22 5.02 -12.13
N GLN A 222 8.42 5.81 -11.09
CA GLN A 222 7.49 6.83 -10.65
C GLN A 222 8.26 8.09 -10.29
N VAL A 223 7.61 9.23 -10.53
CA VAL A 223 8.18 10.55 -10.28
C VAL A 223 7.32 11.31 -9.28
N GLU A 224 7.96 12.01 -8.37
CA GLU A 224 7.34 12.94 -7.45
C GLU A 224 7.93 14.33 -7.64
N ALA A 225 7.08 15.32 -7.84
CA ALA A 225 7.43 16.73 -7.76
C ALA A 225 7.30 17.21 -6.32
N ARG A 226 8.30 17.91 -5.81
CA ARG A 226 8.16 18.72 -4.60
C ARG A 226 7.84 20.15 -5.00
N LEU A 227 6.82 20.72 -4.38
CA LEU A 227 6.36 22.10 -4.59
C LEU A 227 6.97 23.02 -3.50
N PRO A 228 6.95 24.35 -3.68
CA PRO A 228 7.59 25.30 -2.77
C PRO A 228 6.89 25.37 -1.40
N ASP A 229 5.61 25.01 -1.35
CA ASP A 229 4.80 24.90 -0.14
C ASP A 229 5.11 23.62 0.67
N GLY A 230 6.05 22.80 0.20
CA GLY A 230 6.42 21.52 0.80
C GLY A 230 5.49 20.37 0.43
N SER A 231 4.42 20.63 -0.33
CA SER A 231 3.55 19.58 -0.83
C SER A 231 4.26 18.73 -1.90
N VAL A 232 3.81 17.50 -2.04
CA VAL A 232 4.33 16.56 -3.03
C VAL A 232 3.23 16.29 -4.04
N GLN A 233 3.57 16.31 -5.32
CA GLN A 233 2.71 15.85 -6.39
C GLN A 233 3.32 14.61 -7.01
N ARG A 234 2.67 13.46 -6.81
CA ARG A 234 3.11 12.18 -7.35
C ARG A 234 2.50 11.95 -8.73
N GLY A 235 3.32 11.48 -9.67
CA GLY A 235 2.91 11.07 -11.01
C GLY A 235 2.42 9.62 -11.06
N SER A 236 1.90 9.21 -12.21
CA SER A 236 1.59 7.81 -12.48
C SER A 236 2.84 6.94 -12.47
N THR A 237 2.64 5.63 -12.35
CA THR A 237 3.71 4.66 -12.58
C THR A 237 3.85 4.42 -14.08
N PHE A 238 5.07 4.54 -14.58
CA PHE A 238 5.42 4.33 -15.98
C PHE A 238 6.24 3.05 -16.13
N VAL A 239 6.24 2.47 -17.33
CA VAL A 239 6.88 1.18 -17.59
C VAL A 239 7.77 1.26 -18.81
N ASN A 240 9.02 0.82 -18.67
CA ASN A 240 9.97 0.63 -19.76
C ASN A 240 10.63 -0.74 -19.65
N ARG A 241 11.24 -1.20 -20.74
CA ARG A 241 11.94 -2.49 -20.78
C ARG A 241 13.43 -2.25 -20.80
N LEU A 242 14.18 -3.08 -20.09
CA LEU A 242 15.63 -3.11 -20.17
C LEU A 242 16.03 -3.87 -21.45
N ARG A 243 16.97 -3.33 -22.23
CA ARG A 243 17.61 -4.02 -23.36
C ARG A 243 19.05 -4.36 -23.01
#